data_AF-A0A8S4RSQ3-F1
#
_entry.id   AF-A0A8S4RSQ3-F1
#
_cell.length_a   1.000
_cell.length_b   1.000
_cell.length_c   1.000
_cell.angle_alpha   90.00
_cell.angle_beta   90.00
_cell.angle_gamma   90.00
#
_symmetry.space_group_name_H-M   'P 1'
#
loop_
_entity.id
_entity.type
_entity.pdbx_description
1 polymer ?
#
loop_
_entity_poly.entity_id
_entity_poly.type
_entity_poly.pdbx_seq_one_letter_code
_entity_poly.pdbx_strand_id
1 'polypeptide(L)'
;MWVYRRMLRISWTDRVRNSTVLQRMGKVPEVLLTIKKRKLEYFGHVMRNTSLSYKVKWQAEEGLAEEEYHGSKSYDNGLERAPNHYLEQRCPR
;
A
#
# COMPACT_ATOMS: atom_id res chain seq x y z
N MET A 1 21.24 -1.52 12.73
CA MET A 1 22.04 -2.15 11.64
C MET A 1 23.53 -2.27 11.99
N TRP A 2 24.12 -1.24 12.61
CA TRP A 2 25.51 -1.26 13.07
C TRP A 2 25.84 -2.39 14.07
N VAL A 3 24.97 -2.61 15.07
CA VAL A 3 25.13 -3.69 16.06
C VAL A 3 25.22 -5.08 15.41
N TYR A 4 24.34 -5.36 14.43
CA TYR A 4 24.36 -6.65 13.71
C TYR A 4 25.65 -6.85 12.90
N ARG A 5 26.22 -5.79 12.33
CA ARG A 5 27.51 -5.87 11.62
C ARG A 5 28.67 -6.18 12.58
N ARG A 6 28.63 -5.65 13.81
CA ARG A 6 29.61 -5.95 14.86
C ARG A 6 29.52 -7.41 15.33
N MET A 7 28.32 -7.94 15.54
CA MET A 7 28.11 -9.35 15.91
C MET A 7 28.62 -10.31 14.83
N LEU A 8 28.38 -9.98 13.55
CA LEU A 8 28.84 -10.77 12.40
C LEU A 8 30.29 -10.49 11.97
N ARG A 9 31.01 -9.60 12.69
CA ARG A 9 32.38 -9.18 12.39
C ARG A 9 32.58 -8.69 10.94
N ILE A 10 31.57 -8.05 10.36
CA ILE A 10 31.61 -7.54 8.98
C ILE A 10 32.38 -6.22 8.96
N SER A 11 33.43 -6.14 8.14
CA SER A 11 34.16 -4.90 7.94
C SER A 11 33.34 -3.92 7.11
N TRP A 12 33.59 -2.62 7.29
CA TRP A 12 32.99 -1.59 6.46
C TRP A 12 33.48 -1.67 5.00
N THR A 13 34.68 -2.20 4.76
CA THR A 13 35.26 -2.43 3.43
C THR A 13 34.50 -3.49 2.63
N ASP A 14 33.83 -4.42 3.29
CA ASP A 14 33.12 -5.53 2.64
C ASP A 14 31.85 -5.06 1.91
N ARG A 15 31.39 -3.82 2.13
CA ARG A 15 30.21 -3.18 1.50
C ARG A 15 28.96 -4.10 1.42
N VAL A 16 28.78 -4.96 2.41
CA VAL A 16 27.67 -5.94 2.43
C VAL A 16 26.32 -5.22 2.53
N ARG A 17 25.33 -5.66 1.74
CA ARG A 17 23.96 -5.12 1.75
C ARG A 17 23.24 -5.40 3.07
N ASN A 18 22.41 -4.45 3.52
CA ASN A 18 21.66 -4.60 4.78
C ASN A 18 20.69 -5.80 4.77
N SER A 19 20.12 -6.14 3.62
CA SER A 19 19.26 -7.32 3.45
C SER A 19 20.01 -8.61 3.77
N THR A 20 21.24 -8.76 3.27
CA THR A 20 22.10 -9.92 3.54
C THR A 20 22.51 -10.01 5.01
N VAL A 21 22.78 -8.86 5.66
CA VAL A 21 23.09 -8.82 7.11
C VAL A 21 21.90 -9.32 7.93
N LEU A 22 20.69 -8.87 7.61
CA LEU A 22 19.47 -9.32 8.28
C LEU A 22 19.17 -10.80 8.05
N GLN A 23 19.37 -11.27 6.81
CA GLN A 23 19.19 -12.68 6.45
C GLN A 23 20.15 -13.60 7.24
N ARG A 24 21.43 -13.22 7.36
CA ARG A 24 22.42 -13.97 8.16
C ARG A 24 22.08 -14.00 9.65
N MET A 25 21.48 -12.93 10.17
CA MET A 25 20.98 -12.89 11.55
C MET A 25 19.66 -13.64 11.75
N GLY A 26 19.03 -14.14 10.67
CA GLY A 26 17.69 -14.74 10.72
C GLY A 26 16.60 -13.75 11.15
N LYS A 27 16.83 -12.44 10.97
CA LYS A 27 15.88 -11.40 11.38
C LYS A 27 15.09 -10.87 10.19
N VAL A 28 13.77 -10.89 10.33
CA VAL A 28 12.85 -10.14 9.46
C VAL A 28 13.00 -8.64 9.80
N PRO A 29 12.82 -7.70 8.86
CA PRO A 29 12.83 -6.27 9.17
C PRO A 29 11.68 -5.90 10.12
N GLU A 30 11.95 -5.97 11.42
CA GLU A 30 10.99 -5.73 12.51
C GLU A 30 10.32 -4.35 12.39
N VAL A 31 11.07 -3.33 11.96
CA VAL A 31 10.56 -1.97 11.73
C VAL A 31 9.42 -1.94 10.70
N LEU A 32 9.53 -2.71 9.61
CA LEU A 32 8.48 -2.78 8.58
C LEU A 32 7.21 -3.44 9.14
N LEU A 33 7.36 -4.46 9.99
CA LEU A 33 6.22 -5.08 10.67
C LEU A 33 5.55 -4.10 11.64
N THR A 34 6.33 -3.35 12.42
CA THR A 34 5.81 -2.31 13.32
C THR A 34 5.07 -1.21 12.55
N ILE A 35 5.62 -0.75 11.43
CA ILE A 35 4.96 0.26 10.59
C ILE A 35 3.65 -0.28 10.03
N LYS A 36 3.64 -1.51 9.49
CA LYS A 36 2.42 -2.15 8.97
C LYS A 36 1.35 -2.28 10.05
N LYS A 37 1.74 -2.73 11.25
CA LYS A 37 0.83 -2.83 12.40
C LYS A 37 0.24 -1.47 12.77
N ARG A 38 1.07 -0.43 12.91
CA ARG A 38 0.61 0.93 13.23
C ARG A 38 -0.29 1.52 12.15
N LYS A 39 0.01 1.28 10.88
CA LYS A 39 -0.85 1.69 9.75
C LYS A 39 -2.22 1.04 9.84
N LEU A 40 -2.27 -0.26 10.15
CA LEU A 40 -3.54 -0.99 10.28
C LEU A 40 -4.34 -0.55 11.52
N GLU A 41 -3.66 -0.30 12.64
CA GLU A 41 -4.28 0.23 13.86
C GLU A 41 -4.89 1.62 13.61
N TYR A 42 -4.14 2.50 12.96
CA TYR A 42 -4.63 3.82 12.56
C TYR A 42 -5.79 3.72 11.56
N PHE A 43 -5.67 2.86 10.56
CA PHE A 43 -6.75 2.60 9.60
C PHE A 43 -8.03 2.15 10.31
N GLY A 44 -7.93 1.19 11.23
CA GLY A 44 -9.06 0.77 12.04
C GLY A 44 -9.64 1.92 12.88
N HIS A 45 -8.81 2.83 13.40
CA HIS A 45 -9.29 4.01 14.13
C HIS A 45 -10.08 4.97 13.22
N VAL A 46 -9.57 5.23 12.01
CA VAL A 46 -10.25 6.06 10.99
C VAL A 46 -11.58 5.44 10.57
N MET A 47 -11.61 4.12 10.32
CA MET A 47 -12.81 3.41 9.88
C MET A 47 -13.95 3.37 10.92
N ARG A 48 -13.63 3.52 12.22
CA ARG A 48 -14.64 3.60 13.29
C ARG A 48 -15.33 4.96 13.35
N ASN A 49 -14.72 6.00 12.78
CA ASN A 49 -15.41 7.26 12.60
C ASN A 49 -16.31 7.15 11.36
N THR A 50 -17.62 7.06 11.57
CA THR A 50 -18.65 6.87 10.53
C THR A 50 -18.51 7.89 9.40
N SER A 51 -18.08 9.12 9.72
CA SER A 51 -17.93 10.19 8.74
C SER A 51 -16.67 10.11 7.86
N LEU A 52 -15.62 9.46 8.36
CA LEU A 52 -14.38 9.26 7.60
C LEU A 52 -14.41 7.91 6.86
N SER A 53 -15.14 6.94 7.41
CA SER A 53 -15.35 5.62 6.81
C SER A 53 -15.99 5.71 5.42
N TYR A 54 -17.04 6.53 5.25
CA TYR A 54 -17.65 6.70 3.93
C TYR A 54 -16.66 7.31 2.93
N LYS A 55 -15.92 8.37 3.32
CA LYS A 55 -14.95 9.04 2.43
C LYS A 55 -13.86 8.08 1.95
N VAL A 56 -13.29 7.30 2.87
CA VAL A 56 -12.25 6.31 2.54
C VAL A 56 -12.80 5.21 1.64
N LYS A 57 -14.04 4.77 1.86
CA LYS A 57 -14.69 3.76 1.01
C LYS A 57 -14.92 4.28 -0.41
N TRP A 58 -15.46 5.49 -0.56
CA TRP A 58 -15.65 6.12 -1.87
C TRP A 58 -14.32 6.29 -2.61
N GLN A 59 -13.29 6.78 -1.93
CA GLN A 59 -11.95 6.95 -2.51
C GLN A 59 -11.29 5.63 -2.92
N ALA A 60 -11.54 4.55 -2.17
CA ALA A 60 -11.03 3.22 -2.51
C ALA A 60 -11.76 2.63 -3.73
N GLU A 61 -13.08 2.82 -3.83
CA GLU A 61 -13.88 2.40 -4.98
C GLU A 61 -13.50 3.16 -6.25
N GLU A 62 -13.26 4.48 -6.15
CA GLU A 62 -12.74 5.31 -7.25
C GLU A 62 -11.34 4.85 -7.71
N GLY A 63 -10.42 4.60 -6.78
CA GLY A 63 -9.06 4.15 -7.10
C GLY A 63 -9.01 2.75 -7.74
N LEU A 64 -9.88 1.83 -7.31
CA LEU A 64 -10.00 0.50 -7.93
C LEU A 64 -10.57 0.59 -9.35
N ALA A 65 -11.52 1.49 -9.58
CA ALA A 65 -12.07 1.74 -10.91
C ALA A 65 -11.02 2.35 -11.86
N GLU A 66 -10.11 3.19 -11.38
CA GLU A 66 -9.00 3.72 -12.19
C GLU A 66 -7.94 2.65 -12.54
N GLU A 67 -7.60 1.75 -11.60
CA GLU A 67 -6.69 0.63 -11.87
C GLU A 67 -7.29 -0.38 -12.86
N GLU A 68 -8.59 -0.68 -12.75
CA GLU A 68 -9.32 -1.54 -13.69
C GLU A 68 -9.43 -0.90 -15.09
N TYR A 69 -9.65 0.42 -15.16
CA TYR A 69 -9.66 1.18 -16.41
C TYR A 69 -8.29 1.25 -17.10
N HIS A 70 -7.20 1.29 -16.34
CA HIS A 70 -5.85 1.26 -16.89
C HIS A 70 -5.37 -0.17 -17.24
N GLY A 71 -5.84 -1.20 -16.53
CA GLY A 71 -5.57 -2.61 -16.81
C GLY A 71 -6.30 -3.17 -18.04
N SER A 72 -7.38 -2.52 -18.48
CA SER A 72 -8.21 -2.94 -19.62
C SER A 72 -7.77 -2.38 -20.98
N LYS A 73 -6.75 -1.52 -21.06
CA LYS A 73 -6.21 -1.00 -22.34
C LYS A 73 -5.21 -1.92 -23.03
N SER A 74 -5.55 -3.20 -23.13
CA SER A 74 -5.02 -4.07 -24.17
C SER A 74 -6.19 -4.78 -24.84
N TYR A 75 -6.33 -4.47 -26.13
CA TYR A 75 -7.28 -5.00 -27.12
C TYR A 75 -8.60 -4.25 -27.31
N ASP A 76 -8.71 -3.79 -28.57
CA ASP A 76 -9.89 -3.63 -29.41
C ASP A 76 -10.55 -2.25 -29.57
N ASN A 77 -10.28 -1.72 -30.78
CA ASN A 77 -11.03 -0.69 -31.47
C ASN A 77 -12.50 -1.13 -31.59
N GLY A 78 -13.40 -0.49 -30.87
CA GLY A 78 -14.83 -0.79 -30.98
C GLY A 78 -15.65 0.21 -30.19
N LEU A 79 -16.42 0.99 -30.93
CA LEU A 79 -17.41 1.95 -30.48
C LEU A 79 -18.32 1.41 -29.36
N GLU A 80 -18.15 1.84 -28.12
CA GLU A 80 -19.24 1.83 -27.13
C GLU A 80 -19.08 2.99 -26.15
N ARG A 81 -20.05 3.92 -26.20
CA ARG A 81 -20.14 5.10 -25.35
C ARG A 81 -20.54 4.61 -23.96
N ALA A 82 -19.65 4.76 -22.98
CA ALA A 82 -19.91 4.39 -21.59
C ALA A 82 -21.27 4.95 -21.10
N PRO A 83 -22.10 4.16 -20.40
CA PRO A 83 -23.39 4.64 -19.91
C PRO A 83 -23.19 5.75 -18.87
N ASN A 84 -23.81 6.89 -19.12
CA ASN A 84 -23.92 8.07 -18.23
C ASN A 84 -24.77 7.77 -16.98
N HIS A 85 -24.54 6.66 -16.28
CA HIS A 85 -25.31 6.31 -15.08
C HIS A 85 -24.65 6.78 -13.78
N TYR A 86 -23.36 7.13 -13.81
CA TYR A 86 -22.59 7.48 -12.61
C TYR A 86 -22.63 8.97 -12.22
N LEU A 87 -23.28 9.83 -13.00
CA LEU A 87 -23.31 11.28 -12.73
C LEU A 87 -24.45 11.74 -11.81
N GLU A 88 -25.44 10.90 -11.50
CA GLU A 88 -26.62 11.30 -10.73
C GLU A 88 -26.58 10.96 -9.24
N GLN A 89 -25.55 10.26 -8.75
CA GLN A 89 -25.44 9.91 -7.32
C GLN A 89 -24.50 10.84 -6.55
N ARG A 90 -24.52 12.15 -6.86
CA ARG A 90 -23.88 13.14 -5.97
C ARG A 90 -24.62 13.16 -4.62
N CYS A 91 -23.85 12.94 -3.56
CA CYS A 91 -24.28 12.82 -2.16
C CYS A 91 -25.40 13.78 -1.74
N PRO A 92 -26.36 13.34 -0.89
CA PRO A 92 -27.18 14.27 -0.12
C PRO A 92 -26.30 15.02 0.90
N ARG A 93 -26.51 16.34 1.04
CA ARG A 93 -25.88 17.19 2.04
C ARG A 93 -26.30 16.84 3.45
#